data_AF-A0A3N9UZ35-F1
#
_entry.id   AF-A0A3N9UZ35-F1
#
_cell.length_a   1.000
_cell.length_b   1.000
_cell.length_c   1.000
_cell.angle_alpha   90.00
_cell.angle_beta   90.00
_cell.angle_gamma   90.00
#
_symmetry.space_group_name_H-M   'P 1'
#
loop_
_entity.id
_entity.type
_entity.pdbx_description
1 polymer ?
#
loop_
_entity_poly.entity_id
_entity_poly.type
_entity_poly.pdbx_seq_one_letter_code
_entity_poly.pdbx_strand_id
1 'polypeptide(L)'
;MLDDGLFEEQKGIKILHIAGKPYEMGYQHGYLLAEKIDHMINRTLLATTAYVSQQTGSDTQEADEMLRIGRENAASHLPDECEQEMKGIADGAKDAGIDITLEDVMLWNTNYDQWCIYSHPHYWQCGGAGSKERKHSVPIRPPGGGCSSFCAWDEWAGGDGKLIFGKNEDNFNMPGQLDNRMMVIADPKNGFGHAFMSFPGMIGLDGGMNESGLEMMTQLNSMRHESMSGCGIAVFTRLLLTHASSVEDAIGILREHAHCSGIAYHVADAKAKAAAVVEASSKMVCVRHPMPGVKALWQSNHSNCYPGWMGYSGYNMVADQAPVNELRDISTIERWQDSLKDPYNFYVQAPSRFERYAQLLHEHYGNVTPENAMKMLSDCYDPFTRMTRPRDIPSWTNNILCTICALYPDFTYRAKEPLGNFRAHVANNWSLVAYPQTGDLWLAIKDFPAQYGGYEHFNLRELLKRPS
;
A
#
# COMPACT_ATOMS: atom_id res chain seq x y z
N MET A 1 -21.43 16.47 -16.29
CA MET A 1 -20.62 15.40 -15.66
C MET A 1 -19.26 15.91 -15.17
N LEU A 2 -18.75 17.03 -15.69
CA LEU A 2 -17.47 17.61 -15.26
C LEU A 2 -17.60 18.73 -14.22
N ASP A 3 -18.81 19.25 -13.99
CA ASP A 3 -19.06 20.43 -13.12
C ASP A 3 -18.64 20.21 -11.65
N ASP A 4 -18.40 18.95 -11.29
CA ASP A 4 -18.08 18.50 -9.95
C ASP A 4 -16.63 18.03 -9.79
N GLY A 5 -15.88 17.90 -10.89
CA GLY A 5 -14.51 17.41 -10.91
C GLY A 5 -13.49 18.52 -11.12
N LEU A 6 -12.35 18.45 -10.44
CA LEU A 6 -11.26 19.42 -10.56
C LEU A 6 -9.91 18.73 -10.40
N PHE A 7 -8.95 19.05 -11.27
CA PHE A 7 -7.55 18.71 -11.05
C PHE A 7 -6.74 19.98 -10.89
N GLU A 8 -6.09 20.13 -9.73
CA GLU A 8 -5.34 21.33 -9.37
C GLU A 8 -4.04 21.01 -8.64
N GLU A 9 -3.26 22.05 -8.37
CA GLU A 9 -2.07 21.95 -7.53
C GLU A 9 -2.19 22.93 -6.35
N GLN A 10 -2.18 22.41 -5.13
CA GLN A 10 -2.17 23.19 -3.90
C GLN A 10 -0.91 22.88 -3.09
N LYS A 11 -0.18 23.91 -2.66
CA LYS A 11 1.07 23.77 -1.87
C LYS A 11 2.13 22.87 -2.54
N GLY A 12 2.13 22.81 -3.87
CA GLY A 12 3.02 21.94 -4.66
C GLY A 12 2.59 20.48 -4.73
N ILE A 13 1.34 20.17 -4.39
CA ILE A 13 0.77 18.82 -4.39
C ILE A 13 -0.39 18.78 -5.37
N LYS A 14 -0.37 17.79 -6.27
CA LYS A 14 -1.43 17.54 -7.26
C LYS A 14 -2.63 16.90 -6.56
N ILE A 15 -3.80 17.49 -6.75
CA ILE A 15 -5.04 17.06 -6.11
C ILE A 15 -6.11 16.86 -7.18
N LEU A 16 -6.70 15.66 -7.21
CA LEU A 16 -7.88 15.35 -8.01
C LEU A 16 -9.11 15.33 -7.11
N HIS A 17 -10.05 16.23 -7.34
CA HIS A 17 -11.38 16.22 -6.76
C HIS A 17 -12.35 15.54 -7.73
N ILE A 18 -13.11 14.56 -7.22
CA ILE A 18 -14.16 13.86 -7.96
C ILE A 18 -15.39 13.67 -7.07
N ALA A 19 -16.58 13.75 -7.65
CA ALA A 19 -17.82 13.54 -6.91
C ALA A 19 -18.92 12.88 -7.72
N GLY A 20 -19.87 12.25 -7.03
CA GLY A 20 -21.07 11.65 -7.63
C GLY A 20 -21.13 10.13 -7.52
N LYS A 21 -21.90 9.50 -8.40
CA LYS A 21 -21.96 8.03 -8.51
C LYS A 21 -20.62 7.48 -9.00
N PRO A 22 -20.31 6.18 -8.79
CA PRO A 22 -19.03 5.59 -9.19
C PRO A 22 -18.65 5.88 -10.65
N TYR A 23 -19.57 5.69 -11.60
CA TYR A 23 -19.34 6.02 -13.01
C TYR A 23 -19.04 7.51 -13.25
N GLU A 24 -19.73 8.42 -12.56
CA GLU A 24 -19.55 9.88 -12.72
C GLU A 24 -18.18 10.33 -12.20
N MET A 25 -17.77 9.82 -11.03
CA MET A 25 -16.43 10.03 -10.47
C MET A 25 -15.35 9.49 -11.39
N GLY A 26 -15.54 8.28 -11.91
CA GLY A 26 -14.64 7.67 -12.88
C GLY A 26 -14.52 8.51 -14.14
N TYR A 27 -15.64 8.98 -14.70
CA TYR A 27 -15.66 9.83 -15.89
C TYR A 27 -14.88 11.14 -15.68
N GLN A 28 -15.06 11.81 -14.54
CA GLN A 28 -14.29 13.00 -14.18
C GLN A 28 -12.79 12.71 -14.10
N HIS A 29 -12.40 11.63 -13.43
CA HIS A 29 -11.00 11.19 -13.34
C HIS A 29 -10.42 10.95 -14.74
N GLY A 30 -11.09 10.13 -15.55
CA GLY A 30 -10.69 9.80 -16.92
C GLY A 30 -10.49 11.02 -17.79
N TYR A 31 -11.48 11.92 -17.79
CA TYR A 31 -11.46 13.11 -18.64
C TYR A 31 -10.39 14.11 -18.22
N LEU A 32 -10.28 14.42 -16.92
CA LEU A 32 -9.35 15.43 -16.40
C LEU A 32 -7.89 14.99 -16.51
N LEU A 33 -7.62 13.68 -16.45
CA LEU A 33 -6.27 13.13 -16.42
C LEU A 33 -5.90 12.30 -17.66
N ALA A 34 -6.65 12.42 -18.76
CA ALA A 34 -6.53 11.54 -19.93
C ALA A 34 -5.09 11.33 -20.42
N GLU A 35 -4.32 12.41 -20.63
CA GLU A 35 -2.91 12.31 -21.07
C GLU A 35 -2.00 11.63 -20.03
N LYS A 36 -2.29 11.85 -18.74
CA LYS A 36 -1.51 11.22 -17.67
C LYS A 36 -1.84 9.74 -17.54
N ILE A 37 -3.12 9.38 -17.72
CA ILE A 37 -3.58 7.99 -17.76
C ILE A 37 -2.93 7.26 -18.93
N ASP A 38 -2.91 7.87 -20.12
CA ASP A 38 -2.19 7.34 -21.29
C ASP A 38 -0.72 7.05 -20.94
N HIS A 39 -0.05 8.01 -20.30
CA HIS A 39 1.33 7.83 -19.89
C HIS A 39 1.50 6.67 -18.89
N MET A 40 0.68 6.60 -17.85
CA MET A 40 0.77 5.54 -16.84
C MET A 40 0.56 4.15 -17.49
N ILE A 41 -0.45 4.01 -18.33
CA ILE A 41 -0.79 2.72 -18.95
C ILE A 41 0.20 2.34 -20.05
N ASN A 42 0.53 3.26 -20.96
CA ASN A 42 1.35 2.96 -22.15
C ASN A 42 2.86 3.13 -21.94
N ARG A 43 3.30 3.55 -20.74
CA ARG A 43 4.73 3.62 -20.37
C ARG A 43 5.00 2.96 -19.03
N THR A 44 4.36 3.42 -17.95
CA THR A 44 4.70 2.93 -16.61
C THR A 44 4.37 1.45 -16.43
N LEU A 45 3.24 0.97 -16.98
CA LEU A 45 2.87 -0.45 -16.89
C LEU A 45 3.90 -1.39 -17.55
N LEU A 46 4.61 -0.95 -18.60
CA LEU A 46 5.70 -1.71 -19.21
C LEU A 46 6.87 -1.94 -18.23
N ALA A 47 7.04 -1.03 -17.27
CA ALA A 47 8.01 -1.17 -16.19
C ALA A 47 7.58 -2.27 -15.21
N THR A 48 6.29 -2.38 -14.90
CA THR A 48 5.73 -3.49 -14.12
C THR A 48 5.94 -4.84 -14.83
N THR A 49 5.70 -4.92 -16.15
CA THR A 49 6.02 -6.12 -16.94
C THR A 49 7.50 -6.49 -16.82
N ALA A 50 8.41 -5.53 -16.96
CA ALA A 50 9.85 -5.76 -16.85
C ALA A 50 10.25 -6.27 -15.45
N TYR A 51 9.62 -5.71 -14.41
CA TYR A 51 9.79 -6.18 -13.04
C TYR A 51 9.33 -7.64 -12.89
N VAL A 52 8.11 -7.97 -13.32
CA VAL A 52 7.56 -9.33 -13.24
C VAL A 52 8.42 -10.32 -14.02
N SER A 53 8.87 -9.95 -15.22
CA SER A 53 9.80 -10.75 -16.03
C SER A 53 11.08 -11.07 -15.26
N GLN A 54 11.70 -10.07 -14.63
CA GLN A 54 12.91 -10.28 -13.85
C GLN A 54 12.69 -11.15 -12.60
N GLN A 55 11.59 -10.93 -11.86
CA GLN A 55 11.31 -11.68 -10.62
C GLN A 55 10.96 -13.15 -10.87
N THR A 56 10.26 -13.42 -11.97
CA THR A 56 9.80 -14.77 -12.35
C THR A 56 10.82 -15.51 -13.22
N GLY A 57 11.83 -14.79 -13.75
CA GLY A 57 12.78 -15.35 -14.72
C GLY A 57 12.12 -15.70 -16.06
N SER A 58 11.02 -15.04 -16.39
CA SER A 58 10.33 -15.13 -17.67
C SER A 58 10.84 -14.07 -18.64
N ASP A 59 10.46 -14.16 -19.92
CA ASP A 59 10.61 -13.03 -20.84
C ASP A 59 9.43 -12.06 -20.74
N THR A 60 9.55 -10.90 -21.39
CA THR A 60 8.53 -9.84 -21.34
C THR A 60 7.21 -10.22 -22.02
N GLN A 61 7.15 -11.22 -22.91
CA GLN A 61 5.89 -11.70 -23.48
C GLN A 61 5.18 -12.63 -22.51
N GLU A 62 5.91 -13.55 -21.88
CA GLU A 62 5.38 -14.42 -20.82
C GLU A 62 4.90 -13.58 -19.62
N ALA A 63 5.63 -12.54 -19.22
CA ALA A 63 5.21 -11.63 -18.15
C ALA A 63 3.93 -10.84 -18.50
N ASP A 64 3.77 -10.34 -19.74
CA ASP A 64 2.53 -9.68 -20.16
C ASP A 64 1.33 -10.64 -20.12
N GLU A 65 1.54 -11.90 -20.54
CA GLU A 65 0.50 -12.92 -20.49
C GLU A 65 0.12 -13.25 -19.05
N MET A 66 1.08 -13.34 -18.13
CA MET A 66 0.81 -13.50 -16.70
C MET A 66 -0.05 -12.35 -16.17
N LEU A 67 0.31 -11.10 -16.53
CA LEU A 67 -0.41 -9.89 -16.14
C LEU A 67 -1.86 -9.88 -16.66
N ARG A 68 -2.06 -10.30 -17.91
CA ARG A 68 -3.39 -10.45 -18.53
C ARG A 68 -4.24 -11.51 -17.83
N ILE A 69 -3.67 -12.70 -17.57
CA ILE A 69 -4.37 -13.79 -16.88
C ILE A 69 -4.77 -13.37 -15.46
N GLY A 70 -3.90 -12.65 -14.75
CA GLY A 70 -4.22 -12.15 -13.40
C GLY A 70 -5.40 -11.20 -13.41
N ARG A 71 -5.41 -10.21 -14.32
CA ARG A 71 -6.55 -9.31 -14.51
C ARG A 71 -7.85 -10.07 -14.82
N GLU A 72 -7.81 -11.08 -15.70
CA GLU A 72 -8.99 -11.88 -16.06
C GLU A 72 -9.57 -12.65 -14.88
N ASN A 73 -8.70 -13.20 -14.03
CA ASN A 73 -9.14 -13.91 -12.83
C ASN A 73 -9.73 -12.97 -11.78
N ALA A 74 -9.26 -11.72 -11.71
CA ALA A 74 -9.77 -10.71 -10.80
C ALA A 74 -11.10 -10.11 -11.26
N ALA A 75 -11.32 -10.00 -12.58
CA ALA A 75 -12.47 -9.31 -13.15
C ALA A 75 -13.83 -9.80 -12.60
N SER A 76 -14.01 -11.11 -12.43
CA SER A 76 -15.26 -11.69 -11.90
C SER A 76 -15.49 -11.48 -10.41
N HIS A 77 -14.52 -10.91 -9.69
CA HIS A 77 -14.58 -10.61 -8.27
C HIS A 77 -14.68 -9.10 -7.99
N LEU A 78 -14.63 -8.26 -9.02
CA LEU A 78 -14.78 -6.81 -8.86
C LEU A 78 -16.21 -6.47 -8.45
N PRO A 79 -16.40 -5.70 -7.36
CA PRO A 79 -17.71 -5.14 -7.03
C PRO A 79 -18.19 -4.21 -8.14
N ASP A 80 -19.49 -4.24 -8.43
CA ASP A 80 -20.12 -3.44 -9.49
C ASP A 80 -19.73 -1.96 -9.43
N GLU A 81 -19.68 -1.35 -8.24
CA GLU A 81 -19.32 0.05 -8.08
C GLU A 81 -17.87 0.37 -8.52
N CYS A 82 -16.93 -0.54 -8.25
CA CYS A 82 -15.54 -0.39 -8.67
C CYS A 82 -15.41 -0.55 -10.19
N GLU A 83 -16.12 -1.53 -10.77
CA GLU A 83 -16.16 -1.70 -12.23
C GLU A 83 -16.78 -0.48 -12.93
N GLN A 84 -17.88 0.06 -12.39
CA GLN A 84 -18.52 1.27 -12.94
C GLN A 84 -17.59 2.47 -12.91
N GLU A 85 -16.81 2.65 -11.83
CA GLU A 85 -15.82 3.71 -11.77
C GLU A 85 -14.68 3.52 -12.78
N MET A 86 -14.11 2.31 -12.89
CA MET A 86 -13.09 2.01 -13.91
C MET A 86 -13.63 2.21 -15.33
N LYS A 87 -14.89 1.87 -15.58
CA LYS A 87 -15.57 2.14 -16.86
C LYS A 87 -15.71 3.65 -17.11
N GLY A 88 -16.08 4.40 -16.08
CA GLY A 88 -16.10 5.86 -16.14
C GLY A 88 -14.74 6.41 -16.56
N ILE A 89 -13.64 5.92 -15.96
CA ILE A 89 -12.27 6.36 -16.30
C ILE A 89 -11.98 6.14 -17.80
N ALA A 90 -12.26 4.95 -18.32
CA ALA A 90 -12.04 4.64 -19.74
C ALA A 90 -12.88 5.54 -20.66
N ASP A 91 -14.17 5.70 -20.38
CA ASP A 91 -15.08 6.53 -21.20
C ASP A 91 -14.69 8.02 -21.14
N GLY A 92 -14.30 8.52 -19.96
CA GLY A 92 -13.85 9.89 -19.77
C GLY A 92 -12.55 10.19 -20.52
N ALA A 93 -11.57 9.28 -20.46
CA ALA A 93 -10.33 9.40 -21.23
C ALA A 93 -10.60 9.41 -22.74
N LYS A 94 -11.51 8.54 -23.20
CA LYS A 94 -11.94 8.47 -24.60
C LYS A 94 -12.57 9.77 -25.09
N ASP A 95 -13.47 10.35 -24.31
CA ASP A 95 -14.11 11.63 -24.66
C ASP A 95 -13.12 12.81 -24.63
N ALA A 96 -12.03 12.70 -23.87
CA ALA A 96 -10.89 13.62 -23.90
C ALA A 96 -9.90 13.35 -25.04
N GLY A 97 -10.17 12.37 -25.91
CA GLY A 97 -9.38 12.08 -27.11
C GLY A 97 -8.30 11.02 -26.95
N ILE A 98 -8.28 10.29 -25.82
CA ILE A 98 -7.32 9.23 -25.51
C ILE A 98 -8.02 7.87 -25.51
N ASP A 99 -7.63 6.97 -26.41
CA ASP A 99 -8.25 5.65 -26.52
C ASP A 99 -7.62 4.67 -25.51
N ILE A 100 -8.29 4.53 -24.36
CA ILE A 100 -7.96 3.58 -23.30
C ILE A 100 -9.19 2.73 -23.02
N THR A 101 -9.01 1.42 -22.95
CA THR A 101 -10.13 0.49 -22.72
C THR A 101 -10.38 0.25 -21.23
N LEU A 102 -11.57 -0.26 -20.88
CA LEU A 102 -11.85 -0.74 -19.53
C LEU A 102 -10.83 -1.80 -19.08
N GLU A 103 -10.43 -2.68 -19.98
CA GLU A 103 -9.47 -3.76 -19.71
C GLU A 103 -8.09 -3.20 -19.35
N ASP A 104 -7.66 -2.12 -19.99
CA ASP A 104 -6.41 -1.42 -19.66
C ASP A 104 -6.47 -0.77 -18.28
N VAL A 105 -7.60 -0.13 -17.94
CA VAL A 105 -7.83 0.45 -16.60
C VAL A 105 -7.88 -0.64 -15.54
N MET A 106 -8.54 -1.77 -15.81
CA MET A 106 -8.57 -2.92 -14.90
C MET A 106 -7.17 -3.52 -14.70
N LEU A 107 -6.39 -3.64 -15.78
CA LEU A 107 -5.01 -4.12 -15.67
C LEU A 107 -4.19 -3.16 -14.80
N TRP A 108 -4.32 -1.87 -15.04
CA TRP A 108 -3.67 -0.84 -14.24
C TRP A 108 -4.09 -0.89 -12.77
N ASN A 109 -5.35 -1.17 -12.45
CA ASN A 109 -5.79 -1.27 -11.05
C ASN A 109 -5.41 -2.59 -10.37
N THR A 110 -5.18 -3.66 -11.13
CA THR A 110 -4.73 -4.97 -10.61
C THR A 110 -3.20 -5.13 -10.61
N ASN A 111 -2.47 -4.22 -11.25
CA ASN A 111 -1.02 -4.36 -11.44
C ASN A 111 -0.25 -4.42 -10.11
N TYR A 112 -0.71 -3.70 -9.07
CA TYR A 112 -0.07 -3.72 -7.75
C TYR A 112 -0.26 -5.03 -6.99
N ASP A 113 -1.42 -5.68 -7.14
CA ASP A 113 -1.63 -7.01 -6.57
C ASP A 113 -0.71 -8.03 -7.22
N GLN A 114 -0.60 -7.97 -8.55
CA GLN A 114 0.28 -8.84 -9.33
C GLN A 114 1.75 -8.57 -9.02
N TRP A 115 2.12 -7.30 -8.86
CA TRP A 115 3.44 -6.90 -8.37
C TRP A 115 3.77 -7.57 -7.04
N CYS A 116 2.85 -7.49 -6.06
CA CYS A 116 3.01 -8.07 -4.74
C CYS A 116 3.18 -9.58 -4.80
N ILE A 117 2.31 -10.26 -5.57
CA ILE A 117 2.35 -11.72 -5.76
C ILE A 117 3.68 -12.15 -6.39
N TYR A 118 4.12 -11.51 -7.47
CA TYR A 118 5.33 -11.92 -8.18
C TYR A 118 6.63 -11.45 -7.51
N SER A 119 6.56 -10.72 -6.39
CA SER A 119 7.75 -10.24 -5.66
C SER A 119 8.51 -11.33 -4.89
N HIS A 120 7.92 -12.52 -4.72
CA HIS A 120 8.49 -13.59 -3.89
C HIS A 120 8.52 -14.94 -4.65
N PRO A 121 9.38 -15.90 -4.26
CA PRO A 121 9.63 -17.10 -5.07
C PRO A 121 8.50 -18.13 -5.07
N HIS A 122 7.57 -18.00 -4.12
CA HIS A 122 6.41 -18.87 -3.94
C HIS A 122 5.12 -18.27 -4.52
N TYR A 123 5.25 -17.46 -5.56
CA TYR A 123 4.14 -16.73 -6.18
C TYR A 123 3.07 -17.65 -6.77
N TRP A 124 1.85 -17.11 -6.89
CA TRP A 124 0.72 -17.78 -7.53
C TRP A 124 0.99 -18.09 -9.02
N GLN A 125 0.81 -19.35 -9.42
CA GLN A 125 1.09 -19.82 -10.78
C GLN A 125 -0.14 -19.65 -11.69
N CYS A 126 -0.04 -18.76 -12.69
CA CYS A 126 -1.06 -18.53 -13.70
C CYS A 126 -1.38 -19.83 -14.46
N GLY A 127 -2.59 -20.37 -14.33
CA GLY A 127 -3.07 -21.47 -15.20
C GLY A 127 -3.07 -22.89 -14.62
N GLY A 128 -2.87 -23.08 -13.32
CA GLY A 128 -3.40 -24.25 -12.60
C GLY A 128 -3.18 -25.65 -13.21
N ALA A 129 -1.97 -26.01 -13.63
CA ALA A 129 -1.46 -27.39 -13.63
C ALA A 129 -0.06 -27.42 -14.25
N GLY A 130 0.96 -27.61 -13.40
CA GLY A 130 2.27 -28.13 -13.78
C GLY A 130 3.04 -27.35 -14.83
N SER A 131 3.96 -26.47 -14.41
CA SER A 131 5.29 -26.49 -15.02
C SER A 131 6.35 -25.90 -14.09
N LYS A 132 7.32 -26.77 -13.76
CA LYS A 132 8.68 -26.52 -13.27
C LYS A 132 8.84 -25.50 -12.14
N GLU A 133 9.22 -25.98 -10.96
CA GLU A 133 10.06 -25.20 -10.05
C GLU A 133 11.25 -24.65 -10.86
N ARG A 134 11.14 -23.42 -11.36
CA ARG A 134 12.26 -22.77 -12.06
C ARG A 134 13.23 -22.38 -10.96
N LYS A 135 14.33 -23.14 -10.81
CA LYS A 135 15.42 -22.77 -9.89
C LYS A 135 15.86 -21.34 -10.20
N HIS A 136 15.63 -20.45 -9.23
CA HIS A 136 15.90 -19.04 -9.37
C HIS A 136 17.40 -18.78 -9.29
N SER A 137 18.02 -18.47 -10.44
CA SER A 137 19.46 -18.18 -10.55
C SER A 137 19.74 -16.68 -10.69
N VAL A 138 18.95 -15.81 -10.05
CA VAL A 138 19.24 -14.37 -10.04
C VAL A 138 19.97 -14.04 -8.73
N PRO A 139 21.25 -13.63 -8.76
CA PRO A 139 22.10 -13.53 -7.57
C PRO A 139 21.71 -12.39 -6.61
N ILE A 140 20.93 -11.39 -7.07
CA ILE A 140 20.38 -10.31 -6.25
C ILE A 140 18.97 -10.00 -6.76
N ARG A 141 17.96 -10.15 -5.90
CA ARG A 141 16.57 -9.80 -6.23
C ARG A 141 16.25 -8.37 -5.77
N PRO A 142 15.57 -7.56 -6.60
CA PRO A 142 14.98 -6.32 -6.13
C PRO A 142 14.02 -6.61 -4.97
N PRO A 143 14.02 -5.79 -3.91
CA PRO A 143 13.02 -5.90 -2.84
C PRO A 143 11.62 -5.69 -3.43
N GLY A 144 10.58 -6.27 -2.83
CA GLY A 144 9.19 -6.14 -3.33
C GLY A 144 8.54 -4.77 -3.12
N GLY A 145 9.24 -3.81 -2.50
CA GLY A 145 8.61 -2.70 -1.79
C GLY A 145 8.30 -3.09 -0.34
N GLY A 146 7.79 -2.16 0.47
CA GLY A 146 7.42 -2.51 1.84
C GLY A 146 6.89 -1.38 2.70
N CYS A 147 5.56 -1.26 2.79
CA CYS A 147 4.92 -0.20 3.55
C CYS A 147 4.96 -0.41 5.08
N SER A 148 4.71 0.65 5.86
CA SER A 148 4.57 0.53 7.33
C SER A 148 3.68 1.60 7.96
N SER A 149 3.17 1.32 9.17
CA SER A 149 2.30 2.25 9.88
C SER A 149 2.28 2.04 11.39
N PHE A 150 1.81 3.08 12.10
CA PHE A 150 1.45 3.02 13.51
C PHE A 150 0.21 3.88 13.80
N CYS A 151 -0.44 3.63 14.93
CA CYS A 151 -1.40 4.53 15.53
C CYS A 151 -1.27 4.53 17.06
N ALA A 152 -1.70 5.62 17.68
CA ALA A 152 -1.74 5.77 19.13
C ALA A 152 -2.90 6.70 19.53
N TRP A 153 -3.44 6.53 20.73
CA TRP A 153 -4.51 7.37 21.27
C TRP A 153 -4.47 7.42 22.81
N ASP A 154 -5.35 8.21 23.41
CA ASP A 154 -5.45 8.41 24.86
C ASP A 154 -4.08 8.68 25.49
N GLU A 155 -3.69 7.95 26.54
CA GLU A 155 -2.43 8.15 27.26
C GLU A 155 -1.19 7.82 26.43
N TRP A 156 -1.30 6.96 25.41
CA TRP A 156 -0.18 6.65 24.51
C TRP A 156 0.12 7.81 23.56
N ALA A 157 -0.92 8.45 23.01
CA ALA A 157 -0.75 9.66 22.22
C ALA A 157 -0.42 10.88 23.10
N GLY A 158 -1.07 10.98 24.26
CA GLY A 158 -1.00 12.14 25.15
C GLY A 158 -1.81 13.33 24.65
N GLY A 159 -1.56 14.51 25.24
CA GLY A 159 -2.28 15.73 24.91
C GLY A 159 -3.79 15.59 25.13
N ASP A 160 -4.58 15.80 24.06
CA ASP A 160 -6.03 15.66 24.07
C ASP A 160 -6.52 14.22 23.82
N GLY A 161 -5.59 13.27 23.71
CA GLY A 161 -5.88 11.85 23.57
C GLY A 161 -6.55 11.47 22.25
N LYS A 162 -6.52 12.34 21.23
CA LYS A 162 -6.98 12.01 19.88
C LYS A 162 -6.20 10.82 19.32
N LEU A 163 -6.88 10.02 18.50
CA LEU A 163 -6.20 8.98 17.72
C LEU A 163 -5.37 9.63 16.62
N ILE A 164 -4.06 9.43 16.67
CA ILE A 164 -3.11 9.77 15.61
C ILE A 164 -2.75 8.52 14.82
N PHE A 165 -2.65 8.65 13.50
CA PHE A 165 -2.23 7.57 12.59
C PHE A 165 -1.06 8.08 11.73
N GLY A 166 -0.02 7.26 11.59
CA GLY A 166 1.15 7.55 10.77
C GLY A 166 1.45 6.41 9.82
N LYS A 167 1.76 6.71 8.56
CA LYS A 167 2.05 5.70 7.53
C LYS A 167 3.08 6.14 6.49
N ASN A 168 3.82 5.15 6.00
CA ASN A 168 4.80 5.26 4.92
C ASN A 168 4.48 4.22 3.84
N GLU A 169 4.32 4.66 2.59
CA GLU A 169 4.31 3.79 1.41
C GLU A 169 5.71 3.77 0.79
N ASP A 170 6.30 2.58 0.71
CA ASP A 170 7.65 2.39 0.18
C ASP A 170 7.58 1.54 -1.10
N ASN A 171 7.82 2.16 -2.26
CA ASN A 171 7.75 1.52 -3.56
C ASN A 171 8.82 2.00 -4.54
N PHE A 172 8.86 1.37 -5.71
CA PHE A 172 9.73 1.78 -6.79
C PHE A 172 9.35 3.16 -7.35
N ASN A 173 10.34 3.87 -7.87
CA ASN A 173 10.16 5.04 -8.75
C ASN A 173 10.10 4.62 -10.22
N MET A 174 9.09 3.82 -10.61
CA MET A 174 8.97 3.45 -12.01
C MET A 174 8.82 4.67 -12.91
N PRO A 175 9.30 4.62 -14.17
CA PRO A 175 9.24 5.75 -15.08
C PRO A 175 7.84 6.38 -15.13
N GLY A 176 7.76 7.68 -14.84
CA GLY A 176 6.51 8.43 -14.79
C GLY A 176 5.80 8.46 -13.42
N GLN A 177 6.10 7.57 -12.47
CA GLN A 177 5.41 7.52 -11.18
C GLN A 177 5.63 8.78 -10.35
N LEU A 178 6.88 9.16 -10.09
CA LEU A 178 7.18 10.29 -9.19
C LEU A 178 6.51 11.60 -9.62
N ASP A 179 6.45 11.84 -10.93
CA ASP A 179 5.83 13.02 -11.54
C ASP A 179 4.29 12.97 -11.55
N ASN A 180 3.69 11.80 -11.32
CA ASN A 180 2.24 11.62 -11.36
C ASN A 180 1.65 11.14 -10.02
N ARG A 181 2.42 11.20 -8.93
CA ARG A 181 1.86 11.04 -7.58
C ARG A 181 0.84 12.14 -7.30
N MET A 182 -0.32 11.77 -6.76
CA MET A 182 -1.39 12.71 -6.46
C MET A 182 -2.18 12.30 -5.22
N MET A 183 -2.83 13.28 -4.60
CA MET A 183 -3.91 13.06 -3.64
C MET A 183 -5.25 13.07 -4.39
N VAL A 184 -6.14 12.16 -4.05
CA VAL A 184 -7.50 12.10 -4.58
C VAL A 184 -8.46 12.41 -3.46
N ILE A 185 -9.37 13.36 -3.69
CA ILE A 185 -10.49 13.72 -2.83
C ILE A 185 -11.76 13.26 -3.50
N ALA A 186 -12.36 12.20 -2.98
CA ALA A 186 -13.58 11.63 -3.52
C ALA A 186 -14.78 11.94 -2.64
N ASP A 187 -15.85 12.45 -3.24
CA ASP A 187 -17.13 12.78 -2.63
C ASP A 187 -18.24 11.89 -3.26
N PRO A 188 -18.31 10.61 -2.86
CA PRO A 188 -19.25 9.67 -3.44
C PRO A 188 -20.69 10.03 -3.07
N LYS A 189 -21.61 9.89 -4.02
CA LYS A 189 -23.03 10.13 -3.80
C LYS A 189 -23.62 9.23 -2.69
N ASN A 190 -23.10 8.01 -2.57
CA ASN A 190 -23.46 7.06 -1.52
C ASN A 190 -22.17 6.59 -0.84
N GLY A 191 -22.00 6.92 0.43
CA GLY A 191 -20.79 6.60 1.20
C GLY A 191 -20.20 7.84 1.86
N PHE A 192 -18.97 7.70 2.34
CA PHE A 192 -18.21 8.76 3.01
C PHE A 192 -17.28 9.46 2.03
N GLY A 193 -17.22 10.79 2.12
CA GLY A 193 -16.16 11.59 1.51
C GLY A 193 -14.79 11.19 2.07
N HIS A 194 -13.77 11.07 1.21
CA HIS A 194 -12.46 10.53 1.63
C HIS A 194 -11.28 11.04 0.80
N ALA A 195 -10.08 10.94 1.39
CA ALA A 195 -8.81 11.24 0.78
C ALA A 195 -7.89 10.01 0.74
N PHE A 196 -7.20 9.80 -0.38
CA PHE A 196 -6.16 8.78 -0.53
C PHE A 196 -5.07 9.23 -1.51
N MET A 197 -3.91 8.57 -1.47
CA MET A 197 -2.81 8.83 -2.41
C MET A 197 -2.84 7.78 -3.52
N SER A 198 -2.61 8.22 -4.76
CA SER A 198 -2.72 7.35 -5.92
C SER A 198 -1.97 7.88 -7.14
N PHE A 199 -2.19 7.20 -8.26
CA PHE A 199 -1.72 7.58 -9.59
C PHE A 199 -2.92 7.72 -10.56
N PRO A 200 -2.79 8.51 -11.64
CA PRO A 200 -3.80 8.63 -12.68
C PRO A 200 -4.29 7.26 -13.17
N GLY A 201 -5.61 7.10 -13.25
CA GLY A 201 -6.28 5.88 -13.71
C GLY A 201 -6.53 4.82 -12.62
N MET A 202 -6.07 5.04 -11.38
CA MET A 202 -6.33 4.12 -10.27
C MET A 202 -7.50 4.60 -9.40
N ILE A 203 -8.39 3.68 -9.00
CA ILE A 203 -9.51 3.97 -8.09
C ILE A 203 -9.10 3.91 -6.61
N GLY A 204 -7.92 3.37 -6.33
CA GLY A 204 -7.37 3.19 -4.99
C GLY A 204 -5.92 2.69 -5.07
N LEU A 205 -5.16 2.89 -4.01
CA LEU A 205 -3.84 2.28 -3.82
C LEU A 205 -3.58 2.06 -2.33
N ASP A 206 -2.77 2.89 -1.66
CA ASP A 206 -2.31 2.61 -0.30
C ASP A 206 -3.03 3.45 0.77
N GLY A 207 -4.31 3.11 0.93
CA GLY A 207 -5.18 3.61 2.00
C GLY A 207 -5.41 5.11 2.01
N GLY A 208 -5.98 5.59 3.11
CA GLY A 208 -6.45 6.97 3.23
C GLY A 208 -7.29 7.17 4.49
N MET A 209 -7.98 8.29 4.56
CA MET A 209 -8.93 8.58 5.63
C MET A 209 -10.27 9.05 5.08
N ASN A 210 -11.35 8.78 5.80
CA ASN A 210 -12.69 9.23 5.44
C ASN A 210 -13.29 10.19 6.47
N GLU A 211 -14.37 10.89 6.08
CA GLU A 211 -15.02 11.90 6.92
C GLU A 211 -15.74 11.32 8.15
N SER A 212 -15.94 9.99 8.19
CA SER A 212 -16.40 9.29 9.39
C SER A 212 -15.31 9.19 10.46
N GLY A 213 -14.05 9.47 10.13
CA GLY A 213 -12.91 9.33 11.04
C GLY A 213 -12.33 7.92 11.08
N LEU A 214 -12.53 7.14 10.02
CA LEU A 214 -11.75 5.93 9.76
C LEU A 214 -10.48 6.29 8.99
N GLU A 215 -9.36 5.66 9.35
CA GLU A 215 -8.15 5.66 8.55
C GLU A 215 -7.65 4.24 8.31
N MET A 216 -7.04 4.03 7.14
CA MET A 216 -6.48 2.75 6.77
C MET A 216 -5.15 2.86 6.00
N MET A 217 -4.39 1.77 6.08
CA MET A 217 -3.14 1.53 5.35
C MET A 217 -3.04 0.07 4.91
N THR A 218 -2.42 -0.20 3.77
CA THR A 218 -2.04 -1.56 3.35
C THR A 218 -0.54 -1.79 3.57
N GLN A 219 -0.16 -3.02 3.86
CA GLN A 219 1.23 -3.45 3.84
C GLN A 219 1.30 -4.78 3.10
N LEU A 220 2.27 -4.88 2.19
CA LEU A 220 2.69 -6.18 1.65
C LEU A 220 2.89 -7.14 2.82
N ASN A 221 2.28 -8.31 2.75
CA ASN A 221 2.38 -9.34 3.77
C ASN A 221 2.36 -10.70 3.06
N SER A 222 3.37 -10.96 2.23
CA SER A 222 3.32 -12.08 1.26
C SER A 222 3.03 -13.41 1.93
N MET A 223 2.17 -14.21 1.30
CA MET A 223 1.67 -15.47 1.84
C MET A 223 1.85 -16.59 0.82
N ARG A 224 2.00 -17.83 1.30
CA ARG A 224 2.06 -18.99 0.38
C ARG A 224 0.73 -19.24 -0.36
N HIS A 225 -0.35 -18.62 0.10
CA HIS A 225 -1.70 -18.80 -0.40
C HIS A 225 -2.20 -17.51 -1.04
N GLU A 226 -1.84 -17.31 -2.30
CA GLU A 226 -2.26 -16.17 -3.11
C GLU A 226 -2.94 -16.63 -4.39
N SER A 227 -3.75 -15.75 -4.96
CA SER A 227 -4.55 -15.97 -6.16
C SER A 227 -4.80 -14.63 -6.85
N MET A 228 -5.17 -14.62 -8.12
CA MET A 228 -5.79 -13.42 -8.70
C MET A 228 -7.32 -13.50 -8.72
N SER A 229 -7.92 -14.59 -8.24
CA SER A 229 -9.37 -14.73 -8.08
C SER A 229 -9.88 -14.06 -6.78
N GLY A 230 -9.87 -12.73 -6.76
CA GLY A 230 -10.32 -11.95 -5.61
C GLY A 230 -10.28 -10.45 -5.87
N CYS A 231 -10.58 -9.68 -4.84
CA CYS A 231 -10.36 -8.24 -4.78
C CYS A 231 -8.91 -7.94 -4.41
N GLY A 232 -8.40 -6.86 -4.99
CA GLY A 232 -7.05 -6.35 -4.76
C GLY A 232 -7.00 -5.09 -3.90
N ILE A 233 -5.78 -4.59 -3.69
CA ILE A 233 -5.46 -3.41 -2.88
C ILE A 233 -6.31 -2.19 -3.29
N ALA A 234 -6.40 -1.90 -4.60
CA ALA A 234 -7.15 -0.74 -5.09
C ALA A 234 -8.64 -0.82 -4.74
N VAL A 235 -9.23 -2.00 -4.90
CA VAL A 235 -10.64 -2.27 -4.59
C VAL A 235 -10.88 -2.14 -3.10
N PHE A 236 -10.06 -2.78 -2.26
CA PHE A 236 -10.24 -2.70 -0.81
C PHE A 236 -10.04 -1.29 -0.27
N THR A 237 -9.06 -0.54 -0.76
CA THR A 237 -8.90 0.88 -0.41
C THR A 237 -10.17 1.66 -0.75
N ARG A 238 -10.75 1.45 -1.93
CA ARG A 238 -11.98 2.13 -2.35
C ARG A 238 -13.19 1.75 -1.50
N LEU A 239 -13.40 0.44 -1.25
CA LEU A 239 -14.51 -0.07 -0.44
C LEU A 239 -14.43 0.42 1.01
N LEU A 240 -13.25 0.30 1.63
CA LEU A 240 -13.06 0.68 3.03
C LEU A 240 -13.27 2.16 3.25
N LEU A 241 -12.68 3.02 2.40
CA LEU A 241 -12.82 4.46 2.56
C LEU A 241 -14.25 4.95 2.26
N THR A 242 -14.94 4.32 1.30
CA THR A 242 -16.31 4.69 0.93
C THR A 242 -17.33 4.23 1.97
N HIS A 243 -17.17 3.04 2.56
CA HIS A 243 -18.26 2.38 3.30
C HIS A 243 -17.99 2.10 4.78
N ALA A 244 -16.73 1.99 5.22
CA ALA A 244 -16.46 1.66 6.62
C ALA A 244 -16.52 2.91 7.51
N SER A 245 -17.30 2.82 8.59
CA SER A 245 -17.42 3.87 9.61
C SER A 245 -16.71 3.51 10.92
N SER A 246 -16.33 2.24 11.07
CA SER A 246 -15.73 1.62 12.24
C SER A 246 -14.72 0.53 11.86
N VAL A 247 -13.92 0.06 12.84
CA VAL A 247 -13.01 -1.08 12.67
C VAL A 247 -13.78 -2.35 12.30
N GLU A 248 -14.97 -2.53 12.86
CA GLU A 248 -15.84 -3.69 12.66
C GLU A 248 -16.43 -3.70 11.25
N ASP A 249 -16.84 -2.55 10.71
CA ASP A 249 -17.26 -2.43 9.30
C ASP A 249 -16.09 -2.81 8.37
N ALA A 250 -14.89 -2.31 8.67
CA ALA A 250 -13.70 -2.61 7.89
C ALA A 250 -13.36 -4.11 7.90
N ILE A 251 -13.42 -4.75 9.08
CA ILE A 251 -13.26 -6.21 9.21
C ILE A 251 -14.35 -6.95 8.44
N GLY A 252 -15.60 -6.46 8.47
CA GLY A 252 -16.73 -7.02 7.73
C GLY A 252 -16.47 -7.04 6.22
N ILE A 253 -16.13 -5.88 5.65
CA ILE A 253 -15.81 -5.72 4.22
C ILE A 253 -14.68 -6.66 3.81
N LEU A 254 -13.61 -6.72 4.60
CA LEU A 254 -12.44 -7.58 4.34
C LEU A 254 -12.75 -9.07 4.48
N ARG A 255 -13.81 -9.48 5.19
CA ARG A 255 -14.22 -10.89 5.29
C ARG A 255 -15.23 -11.31 4.22
N GLU A 256 -16.01 -10.36 3.72
CA GLU A 256 -17.05 -10.61 2.73
C GLU A 256 -16.50 -10.89 1.33
N HIS A 257 -15.33 -10.32 1.00
CA HIS A 257 -14.74 -10.41 -0.33
C HIS A 257 -13.52 -11.34 -0.33
N ALA A 258 -13.36 -12.11 -1.42
CA ALA A 258 -12.16 -12.89 -1.65
C ALA A 258 -10.94 -11.97 -1.86
N HIS A 259 -9.74 -12.42 -1.50
CA HIS A 259 -8.50 -11.65 -1.60
C HIS A 259 -7.57 -12.20 -2.69
N CYS A 260 -6.88 -11.29 -3.39
CA CYS A 260 -5.82 -11.69 -4.32
C CYS A 260 -4.55 -12.13 -3.57
N SER A 261 -3.88 -11.17 -2.95
CA SER A 261 -2.51 -11.31 -2.43
C SER A 261 -2.45 -11.31 -0.91
N GLY A 262 -1.28 -11.65 -0.35
CA GLY A 262 -1.01 -11.52 1.08
C GLY A 262 -0.85 -10.05 1.46
N ILE A 263 -1.84 -9.48 2.15
CA ILE A 263 -1.86 -8.06 2.56
C ILE A 263 -2.28 -7.94 4.03
N ALA A 264 -1.61 -7.05 4.76
CA ALA A 264 -2.08 -6.56 6.05
C ALA A 264 -2.78 -5.21 5.87
N TYR A 265 -3.97 -5.08 6.45
CA TYR A 265 -4.77 -3.87 6.45
C TYR A 265 -4.80 -3.30 7.87
N HIS A 266 -4.02 -2.25 8.12
CA HIS A 266 -4.07 -1.54 9.41
C HIS A 266 -5.18 -0.51 9.34
N VAL A 267 -6.24 -0.70 10.14
CA VAL A 267 -7.42 0.15 10.20
C VAL A 267 -7.57 0.75 11.59
N ALA A 268 -8.01 2.01 11.67
CA ALA A 268 -8.24 2.72 12.91
C ALA A 268 -9.53 3.55 12.85
N ASP A 269 -10.31 3.48 13.92
CA ASP A 269 -11.52 4.27 14.14
C ASP A 269 -11.24 5.30 15.25
N ALA A 270 -11.20 6.57 14.87
CA ALA A 270 -10.91 7.64 15.81
C ALA A 270 -12.08 7.99 16.75
N LYS A 271 -13.33 7.63 16.40
CA LYS A 271 -14.50 7.82 17.27
C LYS A 271 -14.50 6.80 18.39
N ALA A 272 -14.31 5.52 18.05
CA ALA A 272 -14.26 4.43 19.02
C ALA A 272 -12.90 4.36 19.75
N LYS A 273 -11.87 5.04 19.22
CA LYS A 273 -10.48 4.92 19.67
C LYS A 273 -10.06 3.45 19.69
N ALA A 274 -10.25 2.82 18.54
CA ALA A 274 -9.99 1.41 18.30
C ALA A 274 -9.16 1.23 17.03
N ALA A 275 -8.39 0.15 16.99
CA ALA A 275 -7.60 -0.21 15.82
C ALA A 275 -7.52 -1.72 15.67
N ALA A 276 -7.27 -2.17 14.45
CA ALA A 276 -6.95 -3.56 14.14
C ALA A 276 -6.00 -3.64 12.95
N VAL A 277 -5.22 -4.71 12.90
CA VAL A 277 -4.50 -5.13 11.70
C VAL A 277 -5.17 -6.41 11.21
N VAL A 278 -5.77 -6.35 10.03
CA VAL A 278 -6.38 -7.50 9.37
C VAL A 278 -5.37 -8.09 8.39
N GLU A 279 -4.84 -9.26 8.69
CA GLU A 279 -3.93 -9.97 7.79
C GLU A 279 -4.71 -10.96 6.93
N ALA A 280 -4.65 -10.80 5.62
CA ALA A 280 -5.42 -11.59 4.67
C ALA A 280 -4.53 -12.30 3.65
N SER A 281 -5.04 -13.41 3.14
CA SER A 281 -4.55 -14.17 2.00
C SER A 281 -5.75 -14.69 1.21
N SER A 282 -5.52 -15.36 0.07
CA SER A 282 -6.61 -15.98 -0.71
C SER A 282 -7.39 -17.09 0.03
N LYS A 283 -6.91 -17.51 1.22
CA LYS A 283 -7.51 -18.59 2.02
C LYS A 283 -7.97 -18.16 3.40
N MET A 284 -7.32 -17.17 4.01
CA MET A 284 -7.47 -16.87 5.43
C MET A 284 -7.53 -15.35 5.65
N VAL A 285 -8.36 -14.95 6.61
CA VAL A 285 -8.43 -13.57 7.12
C VAL A 285 -8.32 -13.62 8.64
N CYS A 286 -7.29 -13.01 9.18
CA CYS A 286 -6.99 -12.96 10.61
C CYS A 286 -7.01 -11.52 11.11
N VAL A 287 -7.35 -11.31 12.37
CA VAL A 287 -7.47 -9.97 12.96
C VAL A 287 -6.61 -9.89 14.21
N ARG A 288 -5.69 -8.92 14.23
CA ARG A 288 -4.86 -8.60 15.39
C ARG A 288 -5.29 -7.26 15.96
N HIS A 289 -5.65 -7.28 17.25
CA HIS A 289 -5.95 -6.09 18.03
C HIS A 289 -4.73 -5.65 18.85
N PRO A 290 -4.73 -4.43 19.40
CA PRO A 290 -3.74 -4.00 20.39
C PRO A 290 -3.66 -4.97 21.58
N MET A 291 -2.48 -5.02 22.21
CA MET A 291 -2.32 -5.77 23.46
C MET A 291 -3.25 -5.22 24.55
N PRO A 292 -3.72 -6.06 25.50
CA PRO A 292 -4.48 -5.57 26.64
C PRO A 292 -3.75 -4.44 27.38
N GLY A 293 -4.43 -3.30 27.57
CA GLY A 293 -3.85 -2.11 28.22
C GLY A 293 -2.94 -1.25 27.34
N VAL A 294 -2.75 -1.60 26.07
CA VAL A 294 -1.96 -0.81 25.11
C VAL A 294 -2.90 -0.05 24.18
N LYS A 295 -2.74 1.27 24.12
CA LYS A 295 -3.54 2.19 23.28
C LYS A 295 -2.76 2.64 22.03
N ALA A 296 -2.06 1.68 21.43
CA ALA A 296 -1.28 1.85 20.23
C ALA A 296 -1.21 0.54 19.44
N LEU A 297 -1.03 0.64 18.13
CA LEU A 297 -0.87 -0.50 17.23
C LEU A 297 0.09 -0.13 16.10
N TRP A 298 0.89 -1.08 15.63
CA TRP A 298 1.82 -0.84 14.52
C TRP A 298 1.98 -2.10 13.67
N GLN A 299 2.42 -1.90 12.43
CA GLN A 299 2.58 -2.95 11.42
C GLN A 299 3.69 -2.57 10.43
N SER A 300 4.44 -3.58 9.99
CA SER A 300 5.36 -3.49 8.85
C SER A 300 4.92 -4.52 7.80
N ASN A 301 5.82 -5.28 7.18
CA ASN A 301 5.45 -6.23 6.12
C ASN A 301 5.46 -7.70 6.52
N HIS A 302 5.87 -8.04 7.75
CA HIS A 302 5.77 -9.41 8.21
C HIS A 302 4.50 -9.65 9.03
N SER A 303 4.02 -10.87 8.95
CA SER A 303 2.87 -11.34 9.71
C SER A 303 3.18 -11.30 11.20
N ASN A 304 2.24 -10.78 11.98
CA ASN A 304 2.28 -10.75 13.43
C ASN A 304 1.14 -11.57 14.06
N CYS A 305 0.34 -12.25 13.24
CA CYS A 305 -0.69 -13.19 13.66
C CYS A 305 -0.09 -14.56 14.03
N TYR A 306 0.74 -14.60 15.08
CA TYR A 306 1.30 -15.83 15.68
C TYR A 306 0.60 -16.12 17.03
N PRO A 307 0.01 -17.31 17.26
CA PRO A 307 -0.69 -17.62 18.51
C PRO A 307 0.21 -17.46 19.75
N GLY A 308 -0.20 -16.61 20.68
CA GLY A 308 0.55 -16.23 21.89
C GLY A 308 1.41 -14.97 21.75
N TRP A 309 1.61 -14.46 20.53
CA TRP A 309 2.34 -13.21 20.31
C TRP A 309 1.43 -11.99 20.47
N MET A 310 1.84 -11.04 21.31
CA MET A 310 1.12 -9.77 21.52
C MET A 310 -0.39 -9.94 21.79
N GLY A 311 -0.77 -10.98 22.54
CA GLY A 311 -2.16 -11.26 22.89
C GLY A 311 -3.02 -11.87 21.76
N TYR A 312 -2.44 -12.15 20.59
CA TYR A 312 -3.14 -12.83 19.49
C TYR A 312 -3.31 -14.32 19.77
N SER A 313 -4.46 -14.89 19.42
CA SER A 313 -4.78 -16.31 19.67
C SER A 313 -5.48 -17.01 18.51
N GLY A 314 -5.48 -16.40 17.31
CA GLY A 314 -6.17 -16.93 16.12
C GLY A 314 -5.34 -17.92 15.31
N TYR A 315 -5.62 -18.01 14.01
CA TYR A 315 -4.85 -18.84 13.08
C TYR A 315 -3.41 -18.32 12.91
N ASN A 316 -2.44 -19.23 12.77
CA ASN A 316 -1.03 -18.88 12.64
C ASN A 316 -0.67 -18.46 11.20
N MET A 317 -0.88 -17.19 10.86
CA MET A 317 -0.51 -16.65 9.53
C MET A 317 1.02 -16.62 9.33
N VAL A 318 1.81 -16.55 10.40
CA VAL A 318 3.27 -16.68 10.31
C VAL A 318 3.68 -18.02 9.72
N ALA A 319 2.92 -19.10 9.98
CA ALA A 319 3.19 -20.40 9.37
C ALA A 319 2.98 -20.40 7.85
N ASP A 320 2.04 -19.60 7.35
CA ASP A 320 1.80 -19.42 5.90
C ASP A 320 2.83 -18.50 5.24
N GLN A 321 3.36 -17.52 5.98
CA GLN A 321 4.41 -16.63 5.50
C GLN A 321 5.83 -17.22 5.62
N ALA A 322 6.08 -18.11 6.59
CA ALA A 322 7.40 -18.68 6.85
C ALA A 322 8.11 -19.26 5.61
N PRO A 323 7.46 -20.06 4.74
CA PRO A 323 8.11 -20.52 3.51
C PRO A 323 8.39 -19.36 2.53
N VAL A 324 7.53 -18.36 2.47
CA VAL A 324 7.68 -17.20 1.58
C VAL A 324 8.87 -16.33 1.96
N ASN A 325 9.06 -16.12 3.26
CA ASN A 325 10.15 -15.33 3.81
C ASN A 325 11.40 -16.19 4.12
N GLU A 326 11.43 -17.47 3.71
CA GLU A 326 12.51 -18.42 4.00
C GLU A 326 12.95 -18.43 5.48
N LEU A 327 11.98 -18.39 6.40
CA LEU A 327 12.27 -18.39 7.84
C LEU A 327 12.80 -19.75 8.29
N ARG A 328 13.89 -19.74 9.07
CA ARG A 328 14.63 -20.95 9.46
C ARG A 328 13.85 -21.82 10.45
N ASP A 329 13.23 -21.23 11.47
CA ASP A 329 12.51 -21.94 12.52
C ASP A 329 11.41 -21.05 13.13
N ILE A 330 10.17 -21.55 13.13
CA ILE A 330 9.01 -20.87 13.74
C ILE A 330 8.35 -21.70 14.86
N SER A 331 9.02 -22.75 15.35
CA SER A 331 8.47 -23.71 16.33
C SER A 331 8.15 -23.10 17.69
N THR A 332 8.74 -21.94 18.00
CA THR A 332 8.47 -21.13 19.19
C THR A 332 8.50 -19.66 18.80
N ILE A 333 7.93 -18.78 19.63
CA ILE A 333 7.95 -17.33 19.41
C ILE A 333 9.39 -16.82 19.34
N GLU A 334 10.26 -17.28 20.25
CA GLU A 334 11.66 -16.87 20.32
C GLU A 334 12.41 -17.24 19.04
N ARG A 335 12.26 -18.48 18.56
CA ARG A 335 12.92 -18.94 17.33
C ARG A 335 12.38 -18.25 16.08
N TRP A 336 11.09 -17.96 16.04
CA TRP A 336 10.49 -17.18 14.97
C TRP A 336 11.09 -15.76 14.92
N GLN A 337 11.12 -15.07 16.06
CA GLN A 337 11.69 -13.72 16.17
C GLN A 337 13.19 -13.70 15.84
N ASP A 338 13.94 -14.72 16.23
CA ASP A 338 15.36 -14.87 15.84
C ASP A 338 15.51 -15.13 14.33
N SER A 339 14.61 -15.92 13.72
CA SER A 339 14.63 -16.18 12.28
C SER A 339 14.39 -14.93 11.43
N LEU A 340 13.65 -13.94 11.95
CA LEU A 340 13.44 -12.66 11.27
C LEU A 340 14.72 -11.80 11.19
N LYS A 341 15.71 -12.03 12.06
CA LYS A 341 16.90 -11.18 12.22
C LYS A 341 18.09 -11.60 11.35
N ASP A 342 17.93 -12.60 10.48
CA ASP A 342 19.01 -13.07 9.61
C ASP A 342 19.45 -11.97 8.62
N PRO A 343 20.66 -11.42 8.73
CA PRO A 343 21.09 -10.29 7.92
C PRO A 343 21.21 -10.61 6.42
N TYR A 344 21.33 -11.90 6.08
CA TYR A 344 21.47 -12.38 4.70
C TYR A 344 20.20 -13.05 4.15
N ASN A 345 19.09 -12.95 4.88
CA ASN A 345 17.79 -13.29 4.32
C ASN A 345 17.28 -12.11 3.47
N PHE A 346 17.19 -12.33 2.14
CA PHE A 346 16.74 -11.33 1.18
C PHE A 346 15.22 -11.35 0.95
N TYR A 347 14.52 -12.35 1.49
CA TYR A 347 13.08 -12.56 1.30
C TYR A 347 12.25 -11.97 2.44
N VAL A 348 12.80 -11.94 3.65
CA VAL A 348 12.12 -11.33 4.79
C VAL A 348 11.85 -9.85 4.53
N GLN A 349 10.64 -9.42 4.91
CA GLN A 349 10.12 -8.12 4.50
C GLN A 349 10.26 -7.10 5.63
N ALA A 350 11.46 -6.53 5.75
CA ALA A 350 11.78 -5.35 6.58
C ALA A 350 11.27 -5.39 8.04
N PRO A 351 11.50 -6.48 8.81
CA PRO A 351 10.95 -6.66 10.16
C PRO A 351 11.56 -5.72 11.20
N SER A 352 12.77 -5.20 10.99
CA SER A 352 13.43 -4.24 11.89
C SER A 352 12.58 -3.01 12.19
N ARG A 353 11.80 -2.54 11.21
CA ARG A 353 10.91 -1.38 11.35
C ARG A 353 9.80 -1.61 12.36
N PHE A 354 9.30 -2.83 12.51
CA PHE A 354 8.31 -3.17 13.53
C PHE A 354 8.89 -3.01 14.94
N GLU A 355 10.11 -3.49 15.16
CA GLU A 355 10.83 -3.29 16.44
C GLU A 355 11.10 -1.80 16.67
N ARG A 356 11.46 -1.06 15.60
CA ARG A 356 11.71 0.38 15.71
C ARG A 356 10.46 1.18 16.07
N TYR A 357 9.30 0.88 15.49
CA TYR A 357 8.05 1.52 15.90
C TYR A 357 7.71 1.26 17.37
N ALA A 358 7.92 0.03 17.86
CA ALA A 358 7.73 -0.27 19.27
C ALA A 358 8.62 0.61 20.16
N GLN A 359 9.91 0.77 19.82
CA GLN A 359 10.83 1.65 20.56
C GLN A 359 10.38 3.11 20.54
N LEU A 360 10.05 3.63 19.35
CA LEU A 360 9.64 5.03 19.17
C LEU A 360 8.33 5.37 19.88
N LEU A 361 7.34 4.46 19.86
CA LEU A 361 6.08 4.65 20.57
C LEU A 361 6.28 4.70 22.09
N HIS A 362 7.23 3.95 22.63
CA HIS A 362 7.57 4.04 24.07
C HIS A 362 8.38 5.29 24.38
N GLU A 363 9.33 5.67 23.51
CA GLU A 363 10.12 6.90 23.64
C GLU A 363 9.24 8.15 23.64
N HIS A 364 8.20 8.16 22.80
CA HIS A 364 7.23 9.25 22.67
C HIS A 364 5.93 9.03 23.43
N TYR A 365 5.88 8.11 24.40
CA TYR A 365 4.68 7.84 25.19
C TYR A 365 4.12 9.13 25.83
N GLY A 366 2.84 9.40 25.59
CA GLY A 366 2.17 10.61 26.07
C GLY A 366 2.56 11.89 25.31
N ASN A 367 3.26 11.78 24.18
CA ASN A 367 3.71 12.91 23.38
C ASN A 367 3.83 12.57 21.87
N VAL A 368 2.93 11.74 21.34
CA VAL A 368 2.85 11.43 19.91
C VAL A 368 2.04 12.53 19.19
N THR A 369 2.59 13.74 19.16
CA THR A 369 2.04 14.87 18.40
C THR A 369 2.31 14.69 16.90
N PRO A 370 1.69 15.48 16.00
CA PRO A 370 2.00 15.41 14.57
C PRO A 370 3.49 15.62 14.29
N GLU A 371 4.15 16.55 15.00
CA GLU A 371 5.58 16.81 14.83
C GLU A 371 6.44 15.60 15.20
N ASN A 372 6.10 14.89 16.27
CA ASN A 372 6.84 13.69 16.65
C ASN A 372 6.49 12.49 15.76
N ALA A 373 5.23 12.36 15.33
CA ALA A 373 4.83 11.35 14.35
C ALA A 373 5.58 11.52 13.01
N MET A 374 5.73 12.75 12.52
CA MET A 374 6.51 13.04 11.31
C MET A 374 8.00 12.68 11.49
N LYS A 375 8.59 12.91 12.69
CA LYS A 375 9.95 12.46 12.99
C LYS A 375 10.06 10.93 13.03
N MET A 376 9.09 10.25 13.62
CA MET A 376 9.04 8.78 13.67
C MET A 376 8.98 8.19 12.27
N LEU A 377 8.15 8.74 11.38
CA LEU A 377 8.06 8.33 9.97
C LEU A 377 9.31 8.69 9.15
N SER A 378 10.14 9.60 9.64
CA SER A 378 11.41 10.00 9.03
C SER A 378 12.62 9.27 9.66
N ASP A 379 12.39 8.33 10.58
CA ASP A 379 13.46 7.69 11.35
C ASP A 379 14.34 6.79 10.46
N CYS A 380 15.65 6.99 10.61
CA CYS A 380 16.70 6.28 9.87
C CYS A 380 17.51 5.35 10.78
N TYR A 381 17.01 4.96 11.96
CA TYR A 381 17.72 4.05 12.86
C TYR A 381 17.25 2.60 12.67
N ASP A 382 18.20 1.71 12.42
CA ASP A 382 17.94 0.28 12.29
C ASP A 382 18.32 -0.44 13.61
N PRO A 383 17.34 -0.99 14.35
CA PRO A 383 17.60 -1.66 15.63
C PRO A 383 18.41 -2.96 15.49
N PHE A 384 18.41 -3.61 14.32
CA PHE A 384 19.14 -4.86 14.13
C PHE A 384 20.64 -4.63 13.99
N THR A 385 21.02 -3.64 13.18
CA THR A 385 22.44 -3.24 13.02
C THR A 385 22.91 -2.26 14.09
N ARG A 386 21.97 -1.62 14.82
CA ARG A 386 22.23 -0.55 15.81
C ARG A 386 22.95 0.65 15.20
N MET A 387 22.61 0.97 13.96
CA MET A 387 23.21 2.06 13.20
C MET A 387 22.12 3.01 12.71
N THR A 388 22.46 4.30 12.64
CA THR A 388 21.65 5.27 11.90
C THR A 388 22.12 5.28 10.45
N ARG A 389 21.24 4.92 9.51
CA ARG A 389 21.50 5.00 8.08
C ARG A 389 21.72 6.48 7.70
N PRO A 390 22.85 6.85 7.09
CA PRO A 390 23.02 8.20 6.56
C PRO A 390 21.97 8.49 5.49
N ARG A 391 21.52 9.75 5.42
CA ARG A 391 20.41 10.21 4.58
C ARG A 391 20.47 9.67 3.13
N ASP A 392 21.62 9.79 2.49
CA ASP A 392 21.80 9.51 1.06
C ASP A 392 22.43 8.12 0.79
N ILE A 393 22.54 7.28 1.82
CA ILE A 393 23.07 5.93 1.68
C ILE A 393 21.91 4.93 1.72
N PRO A 394 21.73 4.10 0.68
CA PRO A 394 20.66 3.12 0.66
C PRO A 394 20.91 2.00 1.67
N SER A 395 19.82 1.35 2.06
CA SER A 395 19.83 0.07 2.78
C SER A 395 20.60 -0.97 1.98
N TRP A 396 21.29 -1.89 2.64
CA TRP A 396 21.99 -2.96 1.92
C TRP A 396 21.04 -4.10 1.60
N THR A 397 20.29 -4.57 2.59
CA THR A 397 19.32 -5.67 2.45
C THR A 397 18.03 -5.27 3.15
N ASN A 398 17.02 -6.15 3.12
CA ASN A 398 15.82 -5.98 3.92
C ASN A 398 16.04 -6.10 5.44
N ASN A 399 17.26 -6.42 5.88
CA ASN A 399 17.61 -6.57 7.30
C ASN A 399 18.88 -5.81 7.72
N ILE A 400 19.57 -5.14 6.79
CA ILE A 400 20.78 -4.37 7.07
C ILE A 400 20.53 -2.92 6.67
N LEU A 401 20.50 -2.04 7.68
CA LEU A 401 20.14 -0.63 7.54
C LEU A 401 18.74 -0.45 6.95
N CYS A 402 17.84 -1.41 7.18
CA CYS A 402 16.44 -1.29 6.79
C CYS A 402 15.70 -0.41 7.81
N THR A 403 15.33 0.79 7.39
CA THR A 403 14.84 1.87 8.27
C THR A 403 13.42 2.31 7.91
N ILE A 404 12.72 2.97 8.84
CA ILE A 404 11.34 3.44 8.63
C ILE A 404 11.24 4.41 7.44
N CYS A 405 12.14 5.39 7.36
CA CYS A 405 12.34 6.15 6.14
C CYS A 405 13.13 5.27 5.17
N ALA A 406 12.44 4.57 4.25
CA ALA A 406 13.07 3.62 3.36
C ALA A 406 13.88 4.30 2.23
N LEU A 407 15.03 3.70 1.91
CA LEU A 407 15.82 3.99 0.72
C LEU A 407 16.61 2.73 0.35
N TYR A 408 16.49 2.28 -0.88
CA TYR A 408 17.14 1.06 -1.40
C TYR A 408 18.02 1.34 -2.62
N PRO A 409 18.91 0.42 -3.00
CA PRO A 409 19.77 0.58 -4.17
C PRO A 409 18.99 0.52 -5.49
N ASP A 410 19.56 1.08 -6.56
CA ASP A 410 19.02 0.95 -7.92
C ASP A 410 19.16 -0.46 -8.48
N PHE A 411 18.11 -0.87 -9.18
CA PHE A 411 18.06 -2.06 -10.01
C PHE A 411 17.85 -1.65 -11.48
N THR A 412 18.42 -2.42 -12.40
CA THR A 412 18.30 -2.20 -13.84
C THR A 412 17.28 -3.16 -14.43
N TYR A 413 16.37 -2.63 -15.23
CA TYR A 413 15.29 -3.37 -15.87
C TYR A 413 15.34 -3.22 -17.39
N ARG A 414 14.80 -4.22 -18.09
CA ARG A 414 14.62 -4.25 -19.55
C ARG A 414 13.13 -4.31 -19.86
N ALA A 415 12.54 -3.19 -20.24
CA ALA A 415 11.17 -3.16 -20.77
C ALA A 415 11.16 -3.21 -22.30
N LYS A 416 9.98 -3.48 -22.85
CA LYS A 416 9.72 -3.32 -24.28
C LYS A 416 9.78 -1.83 -24.66
N GLU A 417 9.98 -1.57 -25.94
CA GLU A 417 9.76 -0.23 -26.51
C GLU A 417 8.29 0.19 -26.29
N PRO A 418 8.01 1.48 -26.05
CA PRO A 418 8.95 2.61 -26.18
C PRO A 418 9.75 2.93 -24.92
N LEU A 419 9.59 2.16 -23.84
CA LEU A 419 10.23 2.46 -22.57
C LEU A 419 11.71 2.08 -22.55
N GLY A 420 12.04 0.91 -23.09
CA GLY A 420 13.41 0.42 -23.17
C GLY A 420 14.05 0.15 -21.80
N ASN A 421 15.36 0.35 -21.70
CA ASN A 421 16.10 0.10 -20.45
C ASN A 421 15.93 1.26 -19.47
N PHE A 422 15.70 0.95 -18.20
CA PHE A 422 15.62 1.95 -17.14
C PHE A 422 16.23 1.45 -15.83
N ARG A 423 16.41 2.37 -14.89
CA ARG A 423 16.81 2.07 -13.51
C ARG A 423 15.72 2.56 -12.57
N ALA A 424 15.46 1.78 -11.51
CA ALA A 424 14.54 2.15 -10.46
C ALA A 424 15.00 1.57 -9.12
N HIS A 425 14.63 2.20 -8.02
CA HIS A 425 14.85 1.74 -6.65
C HIS A 425 13.63 1.99 -5.79
N VAL A 426 13.54 1.29 -4.66
CA VAL A 426 12.51 1.51 -3.64
C VAL A 426 12.92 2.66 -2.73
N ALA A 427 12.01 3.59 -2.51
CA ALA A 427 12.04 4.52 -1.41
C ALA A 427 10.61 4.93 -1.06
N ASN A 428 10.45 5.84 -0.10
CA ASN A 428 9.13 6.29 0.29
C ASN A 428 8.48 7.18 -0.80
N ASN A 429 7.34 6.77 -1.40
CA ASN A 429 6.61 7.62 -2.35
C ASN A 429 5.78 8.69 -1.65
N TRP A 430 5.21 8.36 -0.51
CA TRP A 430 4.51 9.32 0.34
C TRP A 430 4.49 8.87 1.80
N SER A 431 4.44 9.88 2.66
CA SER A 431 4.34 9.73 4.10
C SER A 431 3.20 10.60 4.60
N LEU A 432 2.31 10.01 5.40
CA LEU A 432 1.12 10.67 5.92
C LEU A 432 1.06 10.55 7.44
N VAL A 433 0.78 11.65 8.10
CA VAL A 433 0.29 11.68 9.49
C VAL A 433 -1.12 12.26 9.47
N ALA A 434 -2.04 11.72 10.25
CA ALA A 434 -3.39 12.24 10.31
C ALA A 434 -4.05 12.12 11.68
N TYR A 435 -5.00 13.02 11.91
CA TYR A 435 -6.00 12.96 12.97
C TYR A 435 -7.37 12.71 12.32
N PRO A 436 -7.80 11.44 12.16
CA PRO A 436 -9.03 11.13 11.43
C PRO A 436 -10.27 11.82 12.02
N GLN A 437 -10.30 11.99 13.35
CA GLN A 437 -11.41 12.66 14.04
C GLN A 437 -11.64 14.10 13.59
N THR A 438 -10.59 14.85 13.28
CA THR A 438 -10.68 16.28 12.92
C THR A 438 -10.65 16.52 11.42
N GLY A 439 -10.17 15.54 10.64
CA GLY A 439 -9.92 15.71 9.22
C GLY A 439 -8.49 16.14 8.90
N ASP A 440 -7.66 16.42 9.91
CA ASP A 440 -6.32 16.96 9.68
C ASP A 440 -5.37 15.89 9.15
N LEU A 441 -4.59 16.24 8.12
CA LEU A 441 -3.59 15.38 7.53
C LEU A 441 -2.35 16.18 7.14
N TRP A 442 -1.17 15.60 7.33
CA TRP A 442 0.13 16.13 6.96
C TRP A 442 0.77 15.18 5.97
N LEU A 443 0.96 15.64 4.74
CA LEU A 443 1.42 14.83 3.62
C LEU A 443 2.81 15.28 3.15
N ALA A 444 3.76 14.35 3.14
CA ALA A 444 5.01 14.48 2.41
C ALA A 444 4.94 13.65 1.13
N ILE A 445 5.16 14.29 -0.02
CA ILE A 445 5.06 13.66 -1.36
C ILE A 445 5.98 14.32 -2.40
N LYS A 446 6.70 15.39 -2.04
CA LYS A 446 7.41 16.28 -2.98
C LYS A 446 8.83 15.83 -3.33
N ASP A 447 9.34 14.79 -2.67
CA ASP A 447 10.69 14.24 -2.87
C ASP A 447 10.64 12.70 -2.89
N PHE A 448 11.78 12.02 -2.98
CA PHE A 448 11.87 10.56 -2.95
C PHE A 448 13.21 10.16 -2.30
N PRO A 449 13.24 9.77 -1.01
CA PRO A 449 12.12 9.54 -0.09
C PRO A 449 11.25 10.77 0.17
N ALA A 450 9.93 10.60 0.26
CA ALA A 450 8.98 11.71 0.33
C ALA A 450 9.20 12.65 1.52
N GLN A 451 9.61 12.11 2.67
CA GLN A 451 9.89 12.86 3.89
C GLN A 451 10.92 13.98 3.67
N TYR A 452 11.81 13.83 2.69
CA TYR A 452 12.86 14.82 2.40
C TYR A 452 12.30 16.13 1.82
N GLY A 453 11.11 16.07 1.21
CA GLY A 453 10.38 17.22 0.70
C GLY A 453 9.56 17.98 1.74
N GLY A 454 9.55 17.50 2.99
CA GLY A 454 8.73 18.05 4.07
C GLY A 454 7.25 17.72 3.95
N TYR A 455 6.49 18.04 5.00
CA TYR A 455 5.07 17.75 5.11
C TYR A 455 4.23 19.02 4.95
N GLU A 456 3.17 18.93 4.15
CA GLU A 456 2.16 19.98 3.99
C GLU A 456 0.87 19.59 4.71
N HIS A 457 0.29 20.53 5.47
CA HIS A 457 -0.97 20.31 6.18
C HIS A 457 -2.18 20.56 5.28
N PHE A 458 -3.20 19.71 5.40
CA PHE A 458 -4.52 19.87 4.82
C PHE A 458 -5.60 19.44 5.83
N ASN A 459 -6.85 19.79 5.54
CA ASN A 459 -8.00 19.26 6.25
C ASN A 459 -9.02 18.65 5.28
N LEU A 460 -9.34 17.36 5.44
CA LEU A 460 -10.27 16.62 4.58
C LEU A 460 -11.65 17.31 4.49
N ARG A 461 -12.17 17.81 5.61
CA ARG A 461 -13.50 18.46 5.63
C ARG A 461 -13.51 19.79 4.89
N GLU A 462 -12.37 20.45 4.77
CA GLU A 462 -12.22 21.65 3.95
C GLU A 462 -12.07 21.28 2.48
N LEU A 463 -11.28 20.25 2.17
CA LEU A 463 -11.11 19.76 0.79
C LEU A 463 -12.39 19.18 0.17
N LEU A 464 -13.28 18.62 0.99
CA LEU A 464 -14.62 18.19 0.55
C LEU A 464 -15.58 19.36 0.33
N LYS A 465 -15.35 20.50 0.98
CA LYS A 465 -16.15 21.73 0.76
C LYS A 465 -15.62 22.43 -0.48
N ARG A 466 -16.29 22.23 -1.61
CA ARG A 466 -15.93 22.87 -2.89
C ARG A 466 -15.81 24.40 -2.72
N PRO A 467 -14.78 25.05 -3.30
CA PRO A 467 -14.86 26.47 -3.58
C PRO A 467 -16.09 26.71 -4.46
N SER A 468 -17.01 27.55 -3.98
CA SER A 468 -18.21 27.97 -4.72
C SER A 468 -17.87 28.74 -5.99
#